data_AF-A0A3A8X6P1-F1
#
_entry.id   AF-A0A3A8X6P1-F1
#
_cell.length_a   1.000
_cell.length_b   1.000
_cell.length_c   1.000
_cell.angle_alpha   90.00
_cell.angle_beta   90.00
_cell.angle_gamma   90.00
#
_symmetry.space_group_name_H-M   'P 1'
#
loop_
_entity.id
_entity.type
_entity.pdbx_description
1 polymer ?
#
loop_
_entity_poly.entity_id
_entity_poly.type
_entity_poly.pdbx_seq_one_letter_code
_entity_poly.pdbx_strand_id
1 'polypeptide(L)'
;MKMLLKYIYVYEEEELGDDNRLIIDIWDNGSGLAKCNVKCFFDVANSSKINKKFIALKNKHGYKGHGSKVFFNAELVQICSKTREGDYWASELKDAIKQIAQNKELSYSDPCEPEELGLSLPEEWLSGFMVRIICPKYFKTQHTRFKLNHLFLRDYCMWYSLIGTVETWYNEILRQKMLSYF
;
A
#
# COMPACT_ATOMS: atom_id res chain seq x y z
N MET A 1 5.69 16.42 -16.59
CA MET A 1 4.90 15.29 -16.03
C MET A 1 5.63 14.79 -14.79
N LYS A 2 5.00 14.79 -13.60
CA LYS A 2 5.67 14.44 -12.33
C LYS A 2 5.99 12.95 -12.28
N MET A 3 7.22 12.63 -11.85
CA MET A 3 7.73 11.28 -11.67
C MET A 3 7.06 10.63 -10.45
N LEU A 4 6.47 9.44 -10.63
CA LEU A 4 5.81 8.73 -9.55
C LEU A 4 6.85 7.93 -8.78
N LEU A 5 7.20 8.41 -7.60
CA LEU A 5 8.11 7.78 -6.68
C LEU A 5 7.36 6.69 -5.90
N LYS A 6 7.99 5.52 -5.77
CA LYS A 6 7.54 4.45 -4.89
C LYS A 6 8.72 4.00 -4.07
N TYR A 7 8.51 3.80 -2.79
CA TYR A 7 9.50 3.20 -1.92
C TYR A 7 8.87 2.06 -1.15
N ILE A 8 9.70 1.06 -0.89
CA ILE A 8 9.37 -0.09 -0.07
C ILE A 8 10.47 -0.19 0.96
N TYR A 9 10.10 -0.10 2.23
CA TYR A 9 11.02 -0.23 3.34
C TYR A 9 10.58 -1.41 4.22
N VAL A 10 11.50 -2.34 4.45
CA VAL A 10 11.25 -3.54 5.25
C VAL A 10 12.24 -3.56 6.41
N TYR A 11 11.73 -3.69 7.62
CA TYR A 11 12.53 -3.66 8.84
C TYR A 11 11.86 -4.51 9.93
N GLU A 12 12.62 -4.79 10.98
CA GLU A 12 12.15 -5.47 12.17
C GLU A 12 12.27 -4.53 13.36
N GLU A 13 11.23 -4.45 14.17
CA GLU A 13 11.27 -3.81 15.49
C GLU A 13 11.41 -4.88 16.57
N GLU A 14 12.34 -4.67 17.50
CA GLU A 14 12.48 -5.52 18.68
C GLU A 14 11.33 -5.22 19.64
N GLU A 15 10.52 -6.23 19.96
CA GLU A 15 9.55 -6.15 21.06
C GLU A 15 10.14 -6.80 22.32
N LEU A 16 9.63 -6.44 23.49
CA LEU A 16 9.98 -7.10 24.76
C LEU A 16 9.46 -8.55 24.72
N GLY A 17 10.27 -9.48 24.21
CA GLY A 17 9.97 -10.89 23.95
C GLY A 17 10.90 -11.48 22.88
N ASP A 18 10.78 -12.78 22.57
CA ASP A 18 11.63 -13.47 21.56
C ASP A 18 11.15 -13.28 20.10
N ASP A 19 10.07 -12.52 19.86
CA ASP A 19 9.48 -12.35 18.53
C ASP A 19 9.65 -10.91 18.02
N ASN A 20 10.56 -10.73 17.06
CA ASN A 20 10.70 -9.47 16.32
C ASN A 20 9.46 -9.18 15.44
N ARG A 21 9.02 -7.92 15.46
CA ARG A 21 7.89 -7.42 14.68
C ARG A 21 8.34 -7.00 13.29
N LEU A 22 8.00 -7.81 12.28
CA LEU A 22 8.28 -7.52 10.88
C LEU A 22 7.32 -6.44 10.36
N ILE A 23 7.88 -5.36 9.81
CA ILE A 23 7.14 -4.23 9.26
C ILE A 23 7.52 -4.01 7.79
N ILE A 24 6.51 -3.79 6.96
CA ILE A 24 6.65 -3.46 5.54
C ILE A 24 5.92 -2.15 5.29
N ASP A 25 6.67 -1.10 5.00
CA ASP A 25 6.16 0.20 4.59
C ASP A 25 6.23 0.32 3.08
N ILE A 26 5.11 0.66 2.45
CA ILE A 26 5.01 0.94 1.02
C ILE A 26 4.40 2.33 0.88
N TRP A 27 5.12 3.26 0.27
CA TRP A 27 4.60 4.60 0.03
C TRP A 27 4.86 5.09 -1.40
N ASP A 28 3.96 5.94 -1.88
CA ASP A 28 4.05 6.58 -3.19
C ASP A 28 3.61 8.04 -3.15
N ASN A 29 4.17 8.86 -4.05
CA ASN A 29 3.85 10.30 -4.16
C ASN A 29 2.68 10.59 -5.13
N GLY A 30 1.76 9.63 -5.26
CA GLY A 30 0.59 9.72 -6.11
C GLY A 30 -0.45 10.72 -5.60
N SER A 31 -1.70 10.55 -6.01
CA SER A 31 -2.79 11.49 -5.66
C SER A 31 -3.26 11.40 -4.21
N GLY A 32 -2.84 10.36 -3.49
CA GLY A 32 -3.47 9.99 -2.23
C GLY A 32 -4.91 9.49 -2.42
N LEU A 33 -5.56 9.30 -1.28
CA LEU A 33 -6.93 8.90 -1.06
C LEU A 33 -7.63 9.94 -0.17
N ALA A 34 -8.71 10.55 -0.66
CA ALA A 34 -9.50 11.48 0.15
C ALA A 34 -10.11 10.77 1.37
N LYS A 35 -10.23 11.47 2.50
CA LYS A 35 -10.69 10.94 3.80
C LYS A 35 -12.05 10.23 3.70
N CYS A 36 -12.97 10.81 2.94
CA CYS A 36 -14.30 10.24 2.69
C CYS A 36 -14.29 8.90 1.94
N ASN A 37 -13.15 8.52 1.33
CA ASN A 37 -13.00 7.30 0.54
C ASN A 37 -12.21 6.21 1.27
N VAL A 38 -12.00 6.30 2.59
CA VAL A 38 -11.33 5.26 3.40
C VAL A 38 -11.89 3.86 3.15
N LYS A 39 -13.20 3.74 3.00
CA LYS A 39 -13.90 2.50 2.65
C LYS A 39 -13.45 1.86 1.34
N CYS A 40 -12.95 2.64 0.37
CA CYS A 40 -12.41 2.08 -0.87
C CYS A 40 -11.13 1.27 -0.62
N PHE A 41 -10.42 1.53 0.47
CA PHE A 41 -9.26 0.74 0.86
C PHE A 41 -9.67 -0.53 1.61
N PHE A 42 -10.51 -0.43 2.64
CA PHE A 42 -10.86 -1.56 3.52
C PHE A 42 -12.05 -2.39 3.04
N ASP A 43 -13.10 -1.83 2.46
CA ASP A 43 -14.30 -2.60 2.13
C ASP A 43 -14.14 -3.42 0.86
N VAL A 44 -14.71 -4.62 0.85
CA VAL A 44 -14.76 -5.49 -0.32
C VAL A 44 -15.63 -4.86 -1.42
N ALA A 45 -15.18 -4.95 -2.67
CA ALA A 45 -15.89 -4.46 -3.87
C ALA A 45 -16.15 -2.93 -3.93
N ASN A 46 -15.54 -2.12 -3.07
CA ASN A 46 -15.57 -0.66 -3.18
C ASN A 46 -14.37 -0.12 -3.97
N SER A 47 -14.62 0.72 -4.98
CA SER A 47 -13.56 1.29 -5.82
C SER A 47 -13.85 2.75 -6.17
N SER A 48 -12.84 3.62 -6.01
CA SER A 48 -12.86 5.01 -6.50
C SER A 48 -12.56 5.12 -8.01
N LYS A 49 -12.35 3.99 -8.70
CA LYS A 49 -11.90 3.92 -10.10
C LYS A 49 -13.01 3.50 -11.07
N ILE A 50 -14.26 3.50 -10.61
CA ILE A 50 -15.45 3.28 -11.41
C ILE A 50 -16.33 4.53 -11.40
N ASN A 51 -17.12 4.74 -12.45
CA ASN A 51 -18.14 5.78 -12.47
C ASN A 51 -19.46 5.28 -11.85
N LYS A 52 -20.47 6.17 -11.80
CA LYS A 52 -21.83 5.84 -11.29
C LYS A 52 -22.53 4.71 -12.05
N LYS A 53 -22.05 4.35 -13.25
CA LYS A 53 -22.57 3.24 -14.07
C LYS A 53 -21.73 1.96 -13.93
N PHE A 54 -20.85 1.88 -12.92
CA PHE A 54 -19.93 0.77 -12.68
C PHE A 54 -18.92 0.51 -13.82
N ILE A 55 -18.68 1.50 -14.67
CA ILE A 55 -17.72 1.43 -15.76
C ILE A 55 -16.36 1.94 -15.26
N ALA A 56 -15.29 1.19 -15.54
CA ALA A 56 -13.94 1.57 -15.19
C ALA A 56 -13.54 2.90 -15.84
N LEU A 57 -12.91 3.77 -15.06
CA LEU A 57 -12.33 5.02 -15.57
C LEU A 57 -11.12 4.72 -16.47
N LYS A 58 -10.97 5.47 -17.56
CA LYS A 58 -9.82 5.32 -18.46
C LYS A 58 -8.50 5.53 -17.71
N ASN A 59 -7.47 4.77 -18.09
CA ASN A 59 -6.11 4.84 -17.53
C ASN A 59 -6.03 4.55 -16.02
N LYS A 60 -6.97 3.77 -15.45
CA LYS A 60 -6.94 3.32 -14.06
C LYS A 60 -6.95 1.79 -13.98
N HIS A 61 -5.92 1.21 -13.35
CA HIS A 61 -5.89 -0.22 -13.03
C HIS A 61 -6.54 -0.50 -11.66
N GLY A 62 -7.19 -1.66 -11.53
CA GLY A 62 -7.78 -2.12 -10.26
C GLY A 62 -9.18 -1.55 -9.96
N TYR A 63 -10.14 -1.78 -10.86
CA TYR A 63 -11.53 -1.29 -10.73
C TYR A 63 -12.42 -2.16 -9.82
N LYS A 64 -12.01 -3.40 -9.52
CA LYS A 64 -12.83 -4.35 -8.75
C LYS A 64 -12.89 -4.09 -7.24
N GLY A 65 -11.98 -3.28 -6.69
CA GLY A 65 -11.96 -2.99 -5.24
C GLY A 65 -11.39 -4.10 -4.34
N HIS A 66 -10.81 -5.17 -4.89
CA HIS A 66 -10.22 -6.27 -4.10
C HIS A 66 -8.69 -6.21 -3.94
N GLY A 67 -8.00 -5.32 -4.65
CA GLY A 67 -6.53 -5.34 -4.71
C GLY A 67 -5.83 -5.14 -3.37
N SER A 68 -6.35 -4.26 -2.50
CA SER A 68 -5.80 -4.01 -1.17
C SER A 68 -6.05 -5.13 -0.15
N LYS A 69 -6.94 -6.08 -0.46
CA LYS A 69 -7.38 -7.11 0.50
C LYS A 69 -6.31 -8.17 0.71
N VAL A 70 -5.32 -8.22 -0.17
CA VAL A 70 -4.12 -9.04 0.01
C VAL A 70 -3.38 -8.72 1.31
N PHE A 71 -3.52 -7.50 1.82
CA PHE A 71 -2.89 -7.06 3.08
C PHE A 71 -3.60 -7.58 4.34
N PHE A 72 -4.81 -8.16 4.22
CA PHE A 72 -5.59 -8.60 5.39
C PHE A 72 -4.95 -9.76 6.13
N ASN A 73 -4.04 -10.49 5.48
CA ASN A 73 -3.27 -11.55 6.12
C ASN A 73 -2.09 -11.02 6.94
N ALA A 74 -2.37 -10.05 7.80
CA ALA A 74 -1.45 -9.36 8.71
C ALA A 74 -2.13 -9.17 10.07
N GLU A 75 -1.36 -8.84 11.10
CA GLU A 75 -1.92 -8.50 12.42
C GLU A 75 -2.46 -7.07 12.43
N LEU A 76 -1.78 -6.16 11.72
CA LEU A 76 -2.21 -4.78 11.61
C LEU A 76 -1.87 -4.22 10.23
N VAL A 77 -2.83 -3.52 9.64
CA VAL A 77 -2.65 -2.73 8.42
C VAL A 77 -3.01 -1.30 8.74
N GLN A 78 -2.09 -0.38 8.50
CA GLN A 78 -2.34 1.06 8.66
C GLN A 78 -2.16 1.75 7.31
N ILE A 79 -2.93 2.81 7.09
CA ILE A 79 -2.79 3.65 5.92
C ILE A 79 -2.62 5.10 6.34
N CYS A 80 -1.81 5.84 5.59
CA CYS A 80 -1.70 7.28 5.69
C CYS A 80 -1.85 7.87 4.29
N SER A 81 -2.55 8.99 4.18
CA SER A 81 -2.88 9.59 2.90
C SER A 81 -2.78 11.10 2.97
N LYS A 82 -2.14 11.68 1.95
CA LYS A 82 -2.05 13.12 1.73
C LYS A 82 -2.61 13.45 0.35
N THR A 83 -3.57 14.36 0.24
CA THR A 83 -4.12 14.81 -1.05
C THR A 83 -3.72 16.25 -1.34
N ARG A 84 -3.79 16.66 -2.62
CA ARG A 84 -3.48 18.04 -2.99
C ARG A 84 -4.55 19.02 -2.53
N GLU A 85 -5.74 18.50 -2.30
CA GLU A 85 -6.92 19.22 -1.84
C GLU A 85 -6.86 19.52 -0.33
N GLY A 86 -5.86 19.00 0.38
CA GLY A 86 -5.56 19.35 1.78
C GLY A 86 -5.87 18.26 2.80
N ASP A 87 -6.38 17.08 2.39
CA ASP A 87 -6.54 15.98 3.33
C ASP A 87 -5.17 15.44 3.74
N TYR A 88 -4.94 15.27 5.04
CA TYR A 88 -3.85 14.49 5.60
C TYR A 88 -4.39 13.69 6.78
N TRP A 89 -4.40 12.36 6.68
CA TRP A 89 -5.08 11.49 7.65
C TRP A 89 -4.51 10.07 7.65
N ALA A 90 -4.81 9.33 8.71
CA ALA A 90 -4.51 7.92 8.82
C ALA A 90 -5.68 7.09 9.37
N SER A 91 -5.62 5.77 9.17
CA SER A 91 -6.60 4.81 9.69
C SER A 91 -5.98 3.42 9.77
N GLU A 92 -6.48 2.60 10.67
CA GLU A 92 -5.96 1.27 10.91
C GLU A 92 -7.01 0.17 10.95
N LEU A 93 -6.61 -1.02 10.53
CA LEU A 93 -7.38 -2.26 10.57
C LEU A 93 -6.56 -3.34 11.29
N LYS A 94 -7.05 -3.77 12.44
CA LYS A 94 -6.46 -4.83 13.28
C LYS A 94 -7.07 -6.19 12.94
N ASP A 95 -6.25 -7.21 12.76
CA ASP A 95 -6.66 -8.62 12.68
C ASP A 95 -7.85 -8.89 11.73
N ALA A 96 -7.80 -8.36 10.50
CA ALA A 96 -8.89 -8.41 9.53
C ALA A 96 -9.50 -9.82 9.35
N ILE A 97 -8.66 -10.85 9.21
CA ILE A 97 -9.11 -12.25 9.05
C ILE A 97 -9.86 -12.75 10.29
N LYS A 98 -9.43 -12.36 11.50
CA LYS A 98 -10.10 -12.74 12.74
C LYS A 98 -11.48 -12.08 12.83
N GLN A 99 -11.57 -10.78 12.49
CA GLN A 99 -12.84 -10.06 12.46
C GLN A 99 -13.83 -10.70 11.48
N ILE A 100 -13.39 -11.02 10.25
CA ILE A 100 -14.22 -11.69 9.25
C ILE A 100 -14.65 -13.09 9.74
N ALA A 101 -13.75 -13.84 10.36
CA ALA A 101 -14.05 -15.18 10.86
C ALA A 101 -15.11 -15.16 11.98
N GLN A 102 -15.00 -14.20 12.90
CA GLN A 102 -15.84 -14.10 14.10
C GLN A 102 -17.16 -13.35 13.84
N ASN A 103 -17.08 -12.19 13.18
CA ASN A 103 -18.17 -11.23 13.10
C ASN A 103 -18.78 -11.11 11.70
N LYS A 104 -18.13 -11.72 10.68
CA LYS A 104 -18.50 -11.56 9.24
C LYS A 104 -18.46 -10.12 8.73
N GLU A 105 -17.85 -9.23 9.50
CA GLU A 105 -17.75 -7.79 9.23
C GLU A 105 -16.32 -7.30 9.47
N LEU A 106 -15.99 -6.15 8.89
CA LEU A 106 -14.72 -5.46 9.09
C LEU A 106 -14.99 -4.14 9.79
N SER A 107 -14.24 -3.88 10.86
CA SER A 107 -14.20 -2.63 11.59
C SER A 107 -12.77 -2.10 11.59
N TYR A 108 -12.60 -0.88 11.09
CA TYR A 108 -11.35 -0.11 11.07
C TYR A 108 -11.57 1.20 11.82
N SER A 109 -10.48 1.82 12.26
CA SER A 109 -10.57 3.08 13.01
C SER A 109 -11.17 4.19 12.16
N ASP A 110 -11.86 5.13 12.80
CA ASP A 110 -12.17 6.40 12.17
C ASP A 110 -10.88 7.10 11.73
N PRO A 111 -10.92 7.92 10.65
CA PRO A 111 -9.72 8.61 10.20
C PRO A 111 -9.23 9.63 11.23
N CYS A 112 -7.99 9.47 11.68
CA CYS A 112 -7.31 10.28 12.68
C CYS A 112 -6.10 11.04 12.08
N GLU A 113 -5.39 11.80 12.91
CA GLU A 113 -4.13 12.43 12.51
C GLU A 113 -3.02 11.37 12.36
N PRO A 114 -2.16 11.45 11.33
CA PRO A 114 -1.11 10.44 11.10
C PRO A 114 -0.16 10.21 12.28
N GLU A 115 0.12 11.26 13.05
CA GLU A 115 1.00 11.22 14.23
C GLU A 115 0.46 10.30 15.32
N GLU A 116 -0.86 10.15 15.43
CA GLU A 116 -1.51 9.24 16.40
C GLU A 116 -1.16 7.77 16.14
N LEU A 117 -0.82 7.43 14.88
CA LEU A 117 -0.42 6.08 14.47
C LEU A 117 1.10 5.97 14.22
N GLY A 118 1.88 7.03 14.51
CA GLY A 118 3.31 7.05 14.24
C GLY A 118 3.63 6.96 12.74
N LEU A 119 2.75 7.52 11.89
CA LEU A 119 2.92 7.56 10.44
C LEU A 119 3.23 8.99 10.00
N SER A 120 4.08 9.11 8.98
CA SER A 120 4.28 10.38 8.29
C SER A 120 4.61 10.15 6.82
N LEU A 121 4.13 11.05 5.97
CA LEU A 121 4.61 11.17 4.59
C LEU A 121 5.62 12.32 4.52
N PRO A 122 6.61 12.26 3.60
CA PRO A 122 7.59 13.32 3.46
C PRO A 122 6.94 14.70 3.27
N GLU A 123 7.42 15.71 4.00
CA GLU A 123 6.81 17.04 4.05
C GLU A 123 6.72 17.69 2.67
N GLU A 124 7.74 17.46 1.83
CA GLU A 124 7.86 18.01 0.48
C GLU A 124 6.87 17.39 -0.51
N TRP A 125 6.19 16.31 -0.14
CA TRP A 125 5.15 15.72 -0.98
C TRP A 125 3.87 16.51 -0.88
N LEU A 126 3.41 17.07 -2.01
CA LEU A 126 2.10 17.70 -2.11
C LEU A 126 0.94 16.70 -1.97
N SER A 127 1.21 15.42 -2.26
CA SER A 127 0.25 14.33 -2.16
C SER A 127 1.00 13.00 -2.12
N GLY A 128 0.39 11.99 -1.52
CA GLY A 128 0.95 10.66 -1.42
C GLY A 128 0.06 9.69 -0.66
N PHE A 129 0.49 8.44 -0.63
CA PHE A 129 -0.20 7.37 0.08
C PHE A 129 0.83 6.42 0.66
N MET A 130 0.57 5.92 1.86
CA MET A 130 1.37 4.93 2.56
C MET A 130 0.48 3.80 3.04
N VAL A 131 0.97 2.58 2.92
CA VAL A 131 0.44 1.39 3.60
C VAL A 131 1.56 0.82 4.45
N ARG A 132 1.30 0.65 5.74
CA ARG A 132 2.14 -0.09 6.68
C ARG A 132 1.50 -1.44 6.96
N ILE A 133 2.24 -2.51 6.73
CA ILE A 133 1.82 -3.89 6.98
C ILE A 133 2.66 -4.45 8.10
N ILE A 134 2.02 -4.89 9.17
CA ILE A 134 2.69 -5.31 10.40
C ILE A 134 2.39 -6.78 10.66
N CYS A 135 3.45 -7.55 10.93
CA CYS A 135 3.41 -8.99 11.14
C CYS A 135 2.58 -9.73 10.07
N PRO A 136 2.93 -9.58 8.78
CA PRO A 136 2.28 -10.34 7.72
C PRO A 136 2.45 -11.85 7.94
N LYS A 137 1.34 -12.58 8.05
CA LYS A 137 1.31 -14.00 8.46
C LYS A 137 2.00 -14.94 7.45
N TYR A 138 2.27 -14.47 6.24
CA TYR A 138 3.01 -15.21 5.21
C TYR A 138 4.53 -15.25 5.49
N PHE A 139 5.06 -14.34 6.32
CA PHE A 139 6.49 -14.15 6.55
C PHE A 139 6.94 -14.52 7.98
N LYS A 140 6.37 -15.61 8.53
CA LYS A 140 6.61 -16.05 9.91
C LYS A 140 7.93 -16.77 10.14
N THR A 141 8.51 -17.37 9.11
CA THR A 141 9.74 -18.18 9.24
C THR A 141 10.91 -17.49 8.54
N GLN A 142 12.15 -17.77 8.96
CA GLN A 142 13.34 -17.29 8.24
C GLN A 142 13.32 -17.66 6.74
N HIS A 143 12.85 -18.87 6.40
CA HIS A 143 12.65 -19.33 5.02
C HIS A 143 11.63 -18.53 4.22
N THR A 144 10.75 -17.79 4.86
CA THR A 144 9.83 -16.87 4.17
C THR A 144 10.40 -15.46 4.16
N ARG A 145 11.04 -15.03 5.26
CA ARG A 145 11.64 -13.69 5.41
C ARG A 145 12.80 -13.42 4.45
N PHE A 146 13.60 -14.43 4.05
CA PHE A 146 14.71 -14.20 3.10
C PHE A 146 14.23 -13.59 1.75
N LYS A 147 12.97 -13.82 1.37
CA LYS A 147 12.35 -13.29 0.15
C LYS A 147 12.10 -11.78 0.20
N LEU A 148 12.18 -11.18 1.39
CA LEU A 148 12.00 -9.75 1.61
C LEU A 148 13.30 -8.96 1.51
N ASN A 149 14.39 -9.57 1.05
CA ASN A 149 15.59 -8.81 0.76
C ASN A 149 15.39 -7.90 -0.47
N HIS A 150 16.22 -6.85 -0.54
CA HIS A 150 16.12 -5.83 -1.57
C HIS A 150 16.13 -6.39 -3.00
N LEU A 151 16.99 -7.38 -3.29
CA LEU A 151 17.13 -7.95 -4.64
C LEU A 151 15.84 -8.66 -5.09
N PHE A 152 15.25 -9.50 -4.21
CA PHE A 152 14.01 -10.20 -4.55
C PHE A 152 12.83 -9.26 -4.66
N LEU A 153 12.71 -8.28 -3.75
CA LEU A 153 11.63 -7.28 -3.82
C LEU A 153 11.72 -6.43 -5.08
N ARG A 154 12.93 -6.00 -5.45
CA ARG A 154 13.20 -5.30 -6.70
C ARG A 154 12.72 -6.11 -7.90
N ASP A 155 13.23 -7.33 -8.05
CA ASP A 155 12.95 -8.17 -9.22
C ASP A 155 11.45 -8.50 -9.31
N TYR A 156 10.81 -8.75 -8.17
CA TYR A 156 9.37 -8.96 -8.08
C TYR A 156 8.59 -7.72 -8.52
N CYS A 157 8.97 -6.53 -8.06
CA CYS A 157 8.34 -5.28 -8.50
C CYS A 157 8.51 -5.06 -10.00
N MET A 158 9.67 -5.41 -10.57
CA MET A 158 9.89 -5.33 -12.01
C MET A 158 8.95 -6.27 -12.76
N TRP A 159 8.85 -7.54 -12.38
CA TRP A 159 8.00 -8.51 -13.09
C TRP A 159 6.51 -8.15 -13.09
N TYR A 160 5.99 -7.62 -11.99
CA TYR A 160 4.55 -7.43 -11.81
C TYR A 160 4.06 -6.00 -11.97
N SER A 161 4.96 -5.03 -12.10
CA SER A 161 4.58 -3.65 -12.41
C SER A 161 4.71 -3.37 -13.91
N LEU A 162 3.87 -2.46 -14.40
CA LEU A 162 3.92 -1.96 -15.79
C LEU A 162 5.28 -1.35 -16.18
N ILE A 163 6.16 -1.17 -15.20
CA ILE A 163 7.50 -0.58 -15.31
C ILE A 163 8.55 -1.63 -15.73
N GLY A 164 8.37 -2.91 -15.35
CA GLY A 164 9.27 -3.99 -15.77
C GLY A 164 8.63 -5.03 -16.70
N THR A 165 7.54 -4.65 -17.40
CA THR A 165 6.98 -5.48 -18.48
C THR A 165 7.89 -5.46 -19.70
N VAL A 166 7.79 -6.49 -20.54
CA VAL A 166 8.46 -6.54 -21.87
C VAL A 166 8.16 -5.28 -22.68
N GLU A 167 6.97 -4.68 -22.51
CA GLU A 167 6.56 -3.44 -23.16
C GLU A 167 7.51 -2.26 -22.88
N THR A 168 8.10 -2.15 -21.69
CA THR A 168 9.02 -1.03 -21.36
C THR A 168 10.39 -1.18 -22.00
N TRP A 169 10.75 -2.40 -22.45
CA TRP A 169 11.97 -2.67 -23.20
C TRP A 169 11.87 -2.27 -24.67
N TYR A 170 10.65 -2.29 -25.24
CA TYR A 170 10.38 -1.93 -26.63
C TYR A 170 9.73 -0.55 -26.81
N ASN A 171 9.34 0.11 -25.71
CA ASN A 171 8.75 1.45 -25.74
C ASN A 171 9.78 2.51 -25.31
N GLU A 172 10.41 3.17 -26.29
CA GLU A 172 11.48 4.16 -26.08
C GLU A 172 11.10 5.31 -25.13
N ILE A 173 9.82 5.73 -25.13
CA ILE A 173 9.31 6.80 -24.27
C ILE A 173 9.32 6.38 -22.79
N LEU A 174 9.06 5.11 -22.51
CA LEU A 174 9.07 4.55 -21.16
C LEU A 174 10.51 4.24 -20.72
N ARG A 175 11.35 3.75 -21.63
CA ARG A 175 12.76 3.40 -21.39
C ARG A 175 13.59 4.61 -20.95
N GLN A 176 13.44 5.76 -21.59
CA GLN A 176 14.17 6.98 -21.24
C GLN A 176 13.78 7.57 -19.86
N LYS A 177 12.60 7.22 -19.33
CA LYS A 177 12.08 7.76 -18.06
C LYS A 177 12.49 6.97 -16.82
N MET A 178 13.10 5.80 -16.98
CA MET A 178 13.35 4.85 -15.87
C MET A 178 14.80 4.75 -15.39
N LEU A 179 15.76 5.43 -16.03
CA LEU A 179 17.19 5.28 -15.75
C LEU A 179 17.69 5.88 -14.42
N SER A 180 16.80 6.28 -13.51
CA SER A 180 17.20 6.90 -12.23
C SER A 180 16.50 6.29 -11.01
N TYR A 181 16.44 4.97 -10.87
CA TYR A 181 15.88 4.36 -9.65
C TYR A 181 16.54 3.04 -9.29
N PHE A 182 17.51 3.11 -8.37
CA PHE A 182 17.63 2.33 -7.13
C PHE A 182 18.45 3.14 -6.13
#